data_AF-A0A1A9KFH1-F1
#
_entry.id   AF-A0A1A9KFH1-F1
#
_cell.length_a   1.000
_cell.length_b   1.000
_cell.length_c   1.000
_cell.angle_alpha   90.00
_cell.angle_beta   90.00
_cell.angle_gamma   90.00
#
_symmetry.space_group_name_H-M   'P 1'
#
loop_
_entity.id
_entity.type
_entity.pdbx_description
1 polymer ?
#
loop_
_entity_poly.entity_id
_entity_poly.type
_entity_poly.pdbx_seq_one_letter_code
_entity_poly.pdbx_strand_id
1 'polypeptide(L)'
;MAPRANLFESQRLRLHYAEWGDSKARPLLLLHGGRDHCRNWDWVAERLCADWRIIAPDLRGHGDSQWCPSGTYTYDAYLWDLLALVEHLGITITGHRAVRKRRHNQEPRPPLP
;
A
#
# COMPACT_ATOMS: atom_id res chain seq x y z
N MET A 1 -6.29 3.39 19.93
CA MET A 1 -7.61 3.98 19.57
C MET A 1 -8.04 3.36 18.25
N ALA A 2 -9.30 2.94 18.10
CA ALA A 2 -9.74 2.26 16.87
C ALA A 2 -9.72 3.23 15.65
N PRO A 3 -9.25 2.80 14.46
CA PRO A 3 -9.28 3.63 13.27
C PRO A 3 -10.70 3.92 12.81
N ARG A 4 -10.83 4.99 12.03
CA ARG A 4 -11.96 5.18 11.14
C ARG A 4 -11.78 4.29 9.92
N ALA A 5 -12.75 3.42 9.65
CA ALA A 5 -12.80 2.64 8.42
C ALA A 5 -13.49 3.45 7.33
N ASN A 6 -12.86 3.59 6.17
CA ASN A 6 -13.36 4.36 5.05
C ASN A 6 -13.29 3.54 3.76
N LEU A 7 -14.08 3.95 2.78
CA LEU A 7 -14.18 3.29 1.49
C LEU A 7 -13.96 4.30 0.36
N PHE A 8 -13.37 3.82 -0.74
CA PHE A 8 -13.22 4.56 -1.98
C PHE A 8 -13.43 3.64 -3.17
N GLU A 9 -13.66 4.20 -4.34
CA GLU A 9 -13.82 3.43 -5.57
C GLU A 9 -12.56 3.51 -6.44
N SER A 10 -12.16 2.36 -6.98
CA SER A 10 -11.13 2.26 -8.00
C SER A 10 -11.44 1.11 -8.95
N GLN A 11 -11.40 1.37 -10.26
CA GLN A 11 -11.56 0.33 -11.28
C GLN A 11 -12.79 -0.57 -11.05
N ARG A 12 -13.92 0.04 -10.63
CA ARG A 12 -15.19 -0.63 -10.28
C ARG A 12 -15.12 -1.56 -9.07
N LEU A 13 -14.10 -1.42 -8.23
CA LEU A 13 -13.97 -2.06 -6.93
C LEU A 13 -14.18 -1.02 -5.83
N ARG A 14 -14.89 -1.44 -4.78
CA ARG A 14 -14.96 -0.73 -3.51
C ARG A 14 -13.83 -1.19 -2.62
N LEU A 15 -12.88 -0.32 -2.38
CA LEU A 15 -11.66 -0.59 -1.62
C LEU A 15 -11.70 0.12 -0.28
N HIS A 16 -11.02 -0.43 0.71
CA HIS A 16 -10.99 0.01 2.08
C HIS A 16 -9.67 0.70 2.44
N TYR A 17 -9.74 1.69 3.31
CA TYR A 17 -8.58 2.19 4.07
C TYR A 17 -8.96 2.54 5.50
N ALA A 18 -8.02 2.26 6.41
CA ALA A 18 -8.09 2.68 7.79
C ALA A 18 -7.42 4.04 7.98
N GLU A 19 -8.01 4.90 8.81
CA GLU A 19 -7.50 6.24 9.11
C GLU A 19 -7.39 6.49 10.62
N TRP A 20 -6.24 7.01 11.05
CA TRP A 20 -5.99 7.48 12.43
C TRP A 20 -5.52 8.93 12.43
N GLY A 21 -5.70 9.59 13.58
CA GLY A 21 -5.26 10.97 13.80
C GLY A 21 -6.22 12.01 13.23
N ASP A 22 -5.82 13.28 13.32
CA ASP A 22 -6.60 14.41 12.77
C ASP A 22 -6.55 14.38 11.23
N SER A 23 -7.72 14.44 10.58
CA SER A 23 -7.82 14.49 9.12
C SER A 23 -7.20 15.74 8.49
N LYS A 24 -6.92 16.78 9.29
CA LYS A 24 -6.24 18.02 8.85
C LYS A 24 -4.72 17.97 9.05
N ALA A 25 -4.19 16.95 9.73
CA ALA A 25 -2.76 16.78 9.91
C ALA A 25 -2.08 16.33 8.60
N ARG A 26 -0.74 16.36 8.61
CA ARG A 26 0.08 15.93 7.47
C ARG A 26 -0.19 14.45 7.17
N PRO A 27 -0.47 14.05 5.92
CA PRO A 27 -0.77 12.67 5.59
C PRO A 27 0.48 11.78 5.62
N LEU A 28 0.34 10.59 6.18
CA LEU A 28 1.32 9.51 6.11
C LEU A 28 0.64 8.23 5.62
N LEU A 29 0.98 7.81 4.41
CA LEU A 29 0.44 6.61 3.78
C LEU A 29 1.30 5.38 4.14
N LEU A 30 0.69 4.38 4.77
CA LEU A 30 1.35 3.14 5.16
C LEU A 30 0.83 1.98 4.30
N LEU A 31 1.73 1.37 3.52
CA LEU A 31 1.39 0.29 2.60
C LEU A 31 1.84 -1.05 3.16
N HIS A 32 0.90 -1.99 3.26
CA HIS A 32 1.21 -3.36 3.67
C HIS A 32 1.80 -4.18 2.51
N GLY A 33 2.41 -5.33 2.85
CA GLY A 33 2.96 -6.29 1.90
C GLY A 33 1.95 -7.37 1.47
N GLY A 34 2.39 -8.34 0.66
CA GLY A 34 1.53 -9.45 0.25
C GLY A 34 1.12 -10.34 1.44
N ARG A 35 -0.15 -10.81 1.43
CA ARG A 35 -0.77 -11.61 2.51
C ARG A 35 -0.92 -10.88 3.85
N ASP A 36 -1.03 -9.56 3.80
CA ASP A 36 -1.17 -8.69 4.98
C ASP A 36 -2.40 -7.78 4.83
N HIS A 37 -2.67 -6.92 5.81
CA HIS A 37 -3.77 -5.94 5.80
C HIS A 37 -3.44 -4.69 6.63
N CYS A 38 -4.27 -3.66 6.50
CA CYS A 38 -4.06 -2.33 7.08
C CYS A 38 -3.87 -2.31 8.61
N ARG A 39 -4.51 -3.24 9.34
CA ARG A 39 -4.47 -3.29 10.81
C ARG A 39 -3.12 -3.78 11.35
N ASN A 40 -2.24 -4.34 10.51
CA ASN A 40 -0.86 -4.63 10.91
C ASN A 40 -0.09 -3.35 11.27
N TRP A 41 -0.61 -2.19 10.85
CA TRP A 41 -0.09 -0.88 11.23
C TRP A 41 -0.64 -0.32 12.55
N ASP A 42 -1.53 -1.02 13.27
CA ASP A 42 -2.18 -0.51 14.48
C ASP A 42 -1.19 0.11 15.47
N TRP A 43 -0.12 -0.61 15.83
CA TRP A 43 0.84 -0.14 16.80
C TRP A 43 1.69 1.03 16.30
N VAL A 44 1.97 1.08 14.99
CA VAL A 44 2.69 2.19 14.36
C VAL A 44 1.80 3.42 14.31
N ALA A 45 0.54 3.25 13.90
CA ALA A 45 -0.45 4.30 13.84
C ALA A 45 -0.69 4.92 15.22
N GLU A 46 -0.84 4.10 16.27
CA GLU A 46 -0.99 4.59 17.65
C GLU A 46 0.15 5.48 18.13
N ARG A 47 1.37 5.26 17.63
CA ARG A 47 2.56 6.04 18.01
C ARG A 47 2.75 7.31 17.19
N LEU A 48 2.11 7.42 16.03
CA LEU A 48 2.31 8.51 15.08
C LEU A 48 1.07 9.39 14.90
N CYS A 49 -0.12 8.91 15.26
CA CYS A 49 -1.39 9.59 14.99
C CYS A 49 -1.61 10.89 15.75
N ALA A 50 -0.75 11.22 16.73
CA ALA A 50 -0.76 12.52 17.39
C ALA A 50 -0.30 13.66 16.46
N ASP A 51 0.66 13.38 15.56
CA ASP A 51 1.29 14.37 14.69
C ASP A 51 0.92 14.22 13.21
N TRP A 52 0.37 13.06 12.84
CA TRP A 52 0.14 12.65 11.45
C TRP A 52 -1.29 12.16 11.25
N ARG A 53 -1.83 12.42 10.07
CA ARG A 53 -2.99 11.74 9.53
C ARG A 53 -2.51 10.42 8.93
N ILE A 54 -2.67 9.32 9.65
CA ILE A 54 -2.23 8.00 9.19
C ILE A 54 -3.31 7.41 8.29
N ILE A 55 -2.93 7.00 7.09
CA ILE A 55 -3.81 6.35 6.11
C ILE A 55 -3.17 5.00 5.76
N ALA A 56 -3.91 3.91 5.96
CA ALA A 56 -3.45 2.56 5.59
C ALA A 56 -4.53 1.87 4.74
N PRO A 57 -4.37 1.81 3.41
CA PRO A 57 -5.29 1.07 2.57
C PRO A 57 -5.10 -0.44 2.72
N ASP A 58 -6.21 -1.17 2.59
CA ASP A 58 -6.16 -2.57 2.20
C ASP A 58 -6.02 -2.64 0.68
N LEU A 59 -4.95 -3.24 0.19
CA LEU A 59 -4.79 -3.50 -1.24
C LEU A 59 -5.92 -4.41 -1.74
N ARG A 60 -6.31 -4.28 -3.01
CA ARG A 60 -7.34 -5.15 -3.62
C ARG A 60 -7.14 -6.63 -3.23
N GLY A 61 -8.21 -7.31 -2.87
CA GLY A 61 -8.17 -8.71 -2.41
C GLY A 61 -7.52 -8.94 -1.04
N HIS A 62 -7.32 -7.91 -0.23
CA HIS A 62 -6.84 -8.02 1.14
C HIS A 62 -7.79 -7.31 2.11
N GLY A 63 -7.75 -7.71 3.38
CA GLY A 63 -8.55 -7.09 4.44
C GLY A 63 -10.03 -6.92 4.06
N ASP A 64 -10.52 -5.69 4.22
CA ASP A 64 -11.90 -5.32 3.92
C ASP A 64 -12.10 -4.77 2.50
N SER A 65 -11.04 -4.74 1.68
CA SER A 65 -11.12 -4.37 0.27
C SER A 65 -11.77 -5.48 -0.56
N GLN A 66 -12.56 -5.09 -1.57
CA GLN A 66 -13.13 -6.05 -2.50
C GLN A 66 -12.05 -6.86 -3.24
N TRP A 67 -12.39 -8.11 -3.51
CA TRP A 67 -11.64 -9.00 -4.37
C TRP A 67 -11.98 -8.73 -5.83
N CYS A 68 -10.97 -8.69 -6.69
CA CYS A 68 -11.14 -8.44 -8.12
C CYS A 68 -11.71 -9.68 -8.81
N PRO A 69 -12.95 -9.64 -9.36
CA PRO A 69 -13.58 -10.82 -9.96
C PRO A 69 -12.82 -11.38 -11.18
N SER A 70 -12.12 -10.51 -11.92
CA SER A 70 -11.29 -10.92 -13.06
C SER A 70 -9.95 -11.54 -12.66
N GLY A 71 -9.60 -11.55 -11.37
CA GLY A 71 -8.31 -12.06 -10.88
C GLY A 71 -7.12 -11.14 -11.15
N THR A 72 -7.35 -9.85 -11.42
CA THR A 72 -6.29 -8.90 -11.77
C THR A 72 -5.59 -8.35 -10.52
N TYR A 73 -4.43 -8.93 -10.19
CA TYR A 73 -3.58 -8.60 -9.03
C TYR A 73 -2.14 -8.25 -9.44
N THR A 74 -2.00 -7.40 -10.47
CA THR A 74 -0.70 -6.95 -10.99
C THR A 74 -0.18 -5.72 -10.24
N TYR A 75 1.13 -5.46 -10.31
CA TYR A 75 1.71 -4.22 -9.76
C TYR A 75 1.06 -2.96 -10.31
N ASP A 76 0.75 -2.94 -11.61
CA ASP A 76 0.08 -1.79 -12.24
C ASP A 76 -1.33 -1.61 -11.66
N ALA A 77 -2.06 -2.70 -11.44
CA ALA A 77 -3.40 -2.64 -10.86
C ALA A 77 -3.37 -2.07 -9.43
N TYR A 78 -2.39 -2.48 -8.60
CA TYR A 78 -2.17 -1.89 -7.29
C TYR A 78 -1.79 -0.41 -7.38
N LEU A 79 -0.92 -0.03 -8.32
CA LEU A 79 -0.52 1.36 -8.52
C LEU A 79 -1.72 2.23 -8.88
N TRP A 80 -2.60 1.77 -9.77
CA TRP A 80 -3.82 2.49 -10.14
C TRP A 80 -4.76 2.68 -8.96
N ASP A 81 -4.89 1.70 -8.07
CA ASP A 81 -5.69 1.85 -6.84
C ASP A 81 -5.09 2.88 -5.90
N LEU A 82 -3.76 2.89 -5.77
CA LEU A 82 -3.08 3.88 -4.93
C LEU A 82 -3.23 5.29 -5.50
N LEU A 83 -3.12 5.45 -6.82
CA LEU A 83 -3.36 6.74 -7.48
C LEU A 83 -4.81 7.22 -7.26
N ALA A 84 -5.80 6.33 -7.42
CA ALA A 84 -7.20 6.64 -7.15
C ALA A 84 -7.44 7.05 -5.69
N LEU A 85 -6.79 6.38 -4.72
CA LEU A 85 -6.86 6.77 -3.32
C LEU A 85 -6.25 8.15 -3.06
N VAL A 86 -5.09 8.41 -3.67
CA VAL A 86 -4.39 9.70 -3.54
C VAL A 86 -5.23 10.84 -4.09
N GLU A 87 -5.85 10.64 -5.25
CA GLU A 87 -6.80 11.59 -5.85
C GLU A 87 -8.03 11.77 -4.96
N HIS A 88 -8.63 10.68 -4.49
CA HIS A 88 -9.79 10.70 -3.59
C HIS A 88 -9.53 11.50 -2.30
N LEU A 89 -8.31 11.39 -1.76
CA LEU A 89 -7.91 12.08 -0.53
C LEU A 89 -7.34 13.49 -0.75
N GLY A 90 -7.03 13.86 -2.00
CA GLY A 90 -6.37 15.12 -2.34
C GLY A 90 -4.97 15.26 -1.73
N ILE A 91 -4.22 14.17 -1.62
CA ILE A 91 -2.88 14.16 -1.02
C ILE A 91 -1.78 14.03 -2.09
N THR A 92 -0.52 14.19 -1.69
CA THR A 92 0.64 13.93 -2.55
C THR A 92 1.46 12.78 -1.98
N ILE A 93 1.93 11.89 -2.84
CA ILE A 93 2.80 10.78 -2.45
C ILE A 93 4.21 10.95 -3.03
N THR A 94 5.20 10.54 -2.26
CA THR A 94 6.59 10.38 -2.73
C THR A 94 6.98 8.92 -2.49
N GLY A 95 7.58 8.29 -3.49
CA GLY A 95 7.99 6.89 -3.41
C GLY A 95 9.36 6.67 -4.03
N HIS A 96 10.03 5.60 -3.62
CA HIS A 96 11.29 5.17 -4.19
C HIS A 96 11.26 3.65 -4.39
N ARG A 97 11.74 3.18 -5.54
CA ARG A 97 11.90 1.75 -5.84
C ARG A 97 13.38 1.43 -5.99
N ALA A 98 13.87 0.47 -5.21
CA ALA A 98 15.21 -0.08 -5.44
C ALA A 98 15.25 -0.80 -6.79
N VAL A 99 16.12 -0.35 -7.70
CA VAL A 99 16.39 -1.05 -8.96
C VAL A 99 17.45 -2.12 -8.69
N ARG A 100 17.08 -3.40 -8.77
CA ARG A 100 18.06 -4.49 -8.75
C ARG A 100 18.92 -4.38 -10.01
N LYS A 101 20.23 -4.16 -9.85
CA LYS A 101 21.20 -4.39 -10.92
C LYS A 101 21.15 -5.88 -11.31
N ARG A 102 20.82 -6.19 -12.57
CA ARG A 102 21.04 -7.55 -13.09
C ARG A 102 22.52 -7.85 -12.95
N ARG A 103 22.89 -8.92 -12.25
CA ARG A 103 24.26 -9.45 -12.35
C ARG A 103 24.42 -9.93 -13.78
N HIS A 104 25.29 -9.29 -14.56
CA HIS A 104 25.75 -9.86 -15.82
C HIS A 104 26.40 -11.21 -15.49
N ASN A 105 26.16 -12.18 -16.37
CA ASN A 105 26.53 -13.59 -16.27
C ASN A 105 27.90 -13.80 -15.60
N GLN A 106 27.97 -14.64 -14.56
CA GLN A 106 29.25 -15.20 -14.14
C GLN A 106 29.74 -16.10 -15.26
N GLU A 107 30.95 -15.87 -15.76
CA GLU A 107 31.63 -16.77 -16.69
C GLU A 107 31.66 -18.20 -16.12
N PRO A 108 31.59 -19.23 -16.98
CA PRO A 108 31.65 -20.62 -16.52
C PRO A 108 32.97 -20.87 -15.78
N ARG A 109 32.86 -21.39 -14.57
CA ARG A 109 34.00 -21.76 -13.73
C ARG A 109 34.78 -22.89 -14.44
N PRO A 110 36.10 -22.80 -14.63
CA PRO A 110 36.88 -23.85 -15.29
C PRO A 110 36.80 -25.17 -14.50
N PRO A 111 36.91 -26.34 -15.17
CA PRO A 111 36.87 -27.62 -14.48
C PRO A 111 38.04 -27.74 -13.50
N LEU A 112 37.75 -28.31 -12.33
CA LEU A 112 38.76 -28.62 -11.32
C LEU A 112 39.69 -29.74 -11.83
N PRO A 113 40.97 -29.77 -11.39
CA PRO A 113 41.97 -30.74 -11.83
C PRO A 113 41.61 -32.18 -11.48
#